data_AF-A0A7V2PGJ4-F1
#
_entry.id   AF-A0A7V2PGJ4-F1
#
_cell.length_a   1.000
_cell.length_b   1.000
_cell.length_c   1.000
_cell.angle_alpha   90.00
_cell.angle_beta   90.00
_cell.angle_gamma   90.00
#
_symmetry.space_group_name_H-M   'P 1'
#
loop_
_entity.id
_entity.type
_entity.pdbx_description
1 polymer ?
#
loop_
_entity_poly.entity_id
_entity_poly.type
_entity_poly.pdbx_seq_one_letter_code
_entity_poly.pdbx_strand_id
1 'polypeptide(L)'
;MKVRITEYLDIDLDKELWCCHNCGKELGAARENYKHFTLVYDRDPHDIHKPYIEPESSPFGHTCSPDPEWCRILEFYCPNCATMFEVEYLPPGHPPTHDIELDIDALKSKHRI
;
A
#
# COMPACT_ATOMS: atom_id res chain seq x y z
N MET A 1 -7.17 4.63 21.92
CA MET A 1 -6.43 5.88 21.62
C MET A 1 -5.79 5.71 20.25
N LYS A 2 -5.92 6.69 19.35
CA LYS A 2 -5.32 6.60 18.01
C LYS A 2 -3.88 7.13 17.97
N VAL A 3 -2.98 6.37 17.38
CA VAL A 3 -1.59 6.75 17.11
C VAL A 3 -1.35 6.70 15.61
N ARG A 4 -0.79 7.77 15.05
CA ARG A 4 -0.48 7.85 13.62
C ARG A 4 0.80 7.07 13.32
N ILE A 5 0.71 6.10 12.40
CA ILE A 5 1.83 5.22 12.01
C ILE A 5 2.43 5.65 10.68
N THR A 6 1.58 5.96 9.70
CA THR A 6 1.99 6.56 8.42
C THR A 6 1.19 7.82 8.15
N GLU A 7 1.38 8.46 6.99
CA GLU A 7 0.57 9.60 6.60
C GLU A 7 -0.94 9.28 6.60
N TYR A 8 -1.34 8.06 6.22
CA TYR A 8 -2.75 7.72 6.04
C TYR A 8 -3.28 6.60 6.96
N LEU A 9 -2.40 5.97 7.75
CA LEU A 9 -2.75 4.89 8.66
C LEU A 9 -2.52 5.29 10.12
N ASP A 10 -3.57 5.14 10.90
CA ASP A 10 -3.56 5.18 12.35
C ASP A 10 -3.77 3.76 12.91
N ILE A 11 -3.29 3.52 14.12
CA ILE A 11 -3.69 2.38 14.96
C ILE A 11 -4.54 2.89 16.13
N ASP A 12 -5.72 2.30 16.34
CA ASP A 12 -6.44 2.45 17.60
C ASP A 12 -5.93 1.41 18.60
N LEU A 13 -5.14 1.84 19.58
CA LEU A 13 -4.55 0.97 20.58
C LEU A 13 -5.58 0.34 21.52
N ASP A 14 -6.75 0.96 21.73
CA ASP A 14 -7.74 0.39 22.66
C ASP A 14 -8.43 -0.82 22.02
N LYS A 15 -8.71 -0.71 20.71
CA LYS A 15 -9.38 -1.75 19.92
C LYS A 15 -8.42 -2.69 19.20
N GLU A 16 -7.14 -2.33 19.14
CA GLU A 16 -6.11 -2.98 18.31
C GLU A 16 -6.52 -3.05 16.83
N LEU A 17 -6.97 -1.94 16.27
CA LEU A 17 -7.43 -1.85 14.87
C LEU A 17 -6.61 -0.87 14.05
N TRP A 18 -6.30 -1.25 12.81
CA TRP A 18 -5.92 -0.31 11.76
C TRP A 18 -7.08 0.62 11.43
N CYS A 19 -6.77 1.89 11.21
CA CYS A 19 -7.74 2.94 10.91
C CYS A 19 -7.21 3.84 9.79
N CYS A 20 -8.10 4.25 8.88
CA CYS A 20 -7.81 5.32 7.96
C CYS A 20 -7.71 6.65 8.72
N HIS A 21 -6.57 7.33 8.61
CA HIS A 21 -6.38 8.66 9.18
C HIS A 21 -7.33 9.70 8.56
N ASN A 22 -7.49 9.65 7.23
CA ASN A 22 -8.21 10.68 6.48
C ASN A 22 -9.73 10.66 6.73
N CYS A 23 -10.36 9.47 6.79
CA CYS A 23 -11.82 9.36 6.96
C CYS A 23 -12.26 8.66 8.26
N GLY A 24 -11.32 8.20 9.08
CA GLY A 24 -11.61 7.53 10.35
C GLY A 24 -12.12 6.09 10.24
N LYS A 25 -12.28 5.53 9.02
CA LYS A 25 -12.74 4.15 8.80
C LYS A 25 -11.87 3.14 9.57
N GLU A 26 -12.50 2.34 10.40
CA GLU A 26 -11.89 1.14 11.00
C GLU A 26 -11.73 0.07 9.92
N LEU A 27 -10.53 -0.50 9.81
CA LEU A 27 -10.16 -1.43 8.75
C LEU A 27 -10.19 -2.88 9.24
N GLY A 28 -9.25 -3.26 10.10
CA GLY A 28 -9.11 -4.63 10.61
C GLY A 28 -8.03 -4.73 11.69
N ALA A 29 -7.73 -5.95 12.11
CA ALA A 29 -6.82 -6.21 13.23
C ALA A 29 -5.43 -5.61 12.97
N ALA A 30 -4.92 -4.82 13.92
CA ALA A 30 -3.61 -4.18 13.82
C ALA A 30 -2.42 -5.15 13.93
N ARG A 31 -2.69 -6.39 14.34
CA ARG A 31 -1.71 -7.49 14.38
C ARG A 31 -1.57 -8.20 13.03
N GLU A 32 -2.41 -7.87 12.06
CA GLU A 32 -2.31 -8.36 10.68
C GLU A 32 -1.80 -7.26 9.76
N ASN A 33 -1.36 -7.68 8.57
CA ASN A 33 -1.01 -6.75 7.50
C ASN A 33 -2.22 -5.89 7.13
N TYR A 34 -2.09 -4.56 7.25
CA TYR A 34 -3.18 -3.63 6.95
C TYR A 34 -3.68 -3.79 5.51
N LYS A 35 -2.82 -4.24 4.57
CA LYS A 35 -3.16 -4.44 3.16
C LYS A 35 -4.30 -5.44 2.96
N HIS A 36 -4.47 -6.42 3.87
CA HIS A 36 -5.60 -7.36 3.84
C HIS A 36 -6.97 -6.66 3.94
N PHE A 37 -7.01 -5.44 4.48
CA PHE A 37 -8.24 -4.68 4.72
C PHE A 37 -8.43 -3.50 3.75
N THR A 38 -7.73 -3.53 2.62
CA THR A 38 -7.75 -2.48 1.60
C THR A 38 -8.41 -2.97 0.31
N LEU A 39 -8.78 -2.03 -0.55
CA LEU A 39 -9.05 -2.34 -1.96
C LEU A 39 -7.72 -2.26 -2.73
N VAL A 40 -7.45 -3.25 -3.58
CA VAL A 40 -6.22 -3.31 -4.36
C VAL A 40 -6.53 -3.08 -5.83
N TYR A 41 -5.76 -2.22 -6.48
CA TYR A 41 -5.77 -2.09 -7.93
C TYR A 41 -4.42 -2.54 -8.50
N ASP A 42 -4.44 -3.63 -9.27
CA ASP A 42 -3.32 -4.06 -10.11
C ASP A 42 -3.29 -3.21 -11.40
N ARG A 43 -2.37 -2.25 -11.44
CA ARG A 43 -2.21 -1.31 -12.55
C ARG A 43 -1.20 -1.80 -13.56
N ASP A 44 -1.52 -1.51 -14.82
CA ASP A 44 -0.52 -1.56 -15.88
C ASP A 44 0.49 -0.40 -15.69
N PRO A 45 1.80 -0.66 -15.69
CA PRO A 45 2.80 0.41 -15.57
C PRO A 45 2.65 1.50 -16.62
N HIS A 46 2.13 1.20 -17.81
CA HIS A 46 1.92 2.18 -18.87
C HIS A 46 0.86 3.24 -18.55
N ASP A 47 -0.08 2.95 -17.65
CA ASP A 47 -1.10 3.92 -17.21
C ASP A 47 -0.50 5.05 -16.36
N ILE A 48 0.67 4.80 -15.77
CA ILE A 48 1.35 5.70 -14.84
C ILE A 48 2.62 6.27 -15.49
N HIS A 49 3.46 5.37 -16.00
CA HIS A 49 4.69 5.69 -16.72
C HIS A 49 4.43 5.56 -18.21
N LYS A 50 4.18 6.68 -18.88
CA LYS A 50 4.02 6.63 -20.33
C LYS A 50 5.34 6.18 -20.98
N PRO A 51 5.29 5.30 -21.99
CA PRO A 51 6.50 4.77 -22.61
C PRO A 51 7.35 5.87 -23.27
N TYR A 52 6.73 6.96 -23.75
CA TYR A 52 7.27 8.16 -24.42
C TYR A 52 8.21 7.93 -25.63
N ILE A 53 8.83 6.76 -25.72
CA ILE A 53 9.72 6.29 -26.77
C ILE A 53 9.03 5.06 -27.35
N GLU A 54 8.80 5.07 -28.65
CA GLU A 54 8.28 3.91 -29.37
C GLU A 54 9.34 2.81 -29.38
N PRO A 55 9.01 1.54 -29.09
CA PRO A 55 9.97 0.45 -29.05
C PRO A 55 10.86 0.37 -30.30
N GLU A 56 10.30 0.64 -31.48
CA GLU A 56 10.99 0.60 -32.78
C GLU A 56 12.04 1.71 -32.93
N SER A 57 11.92 2.78 -32.14
CA SER A 57 12.87 3.91 -32.14
C SER A 57 14.05 3.71 -31.19
N SER A 58 14.03 2.64 -30.37
CA SER A 58 15.07 2.30 -29.41
C SER A 58 15.95 1.17 -29.94
N PRO A 59 17.30 1.27 -29.90
CA PRO A 59 18.21 0.23 -30.40
C PRO A 59 18.01 -1.16 -29.76
N PHE A 60 17.35 -1.21 -28.60
CA PHE A 60 17.13 -2.40 -27.81
C PHE A 60 15.64 -2.69 -27.54
N GLY A 61 14.71 -1.97 -28.19
CA GLY A 61 13.27 -2.16 -27.99
C GLY A 61 12.74 -1.69 -26.63
N HIS A 62 13.53 -0.92 -25.88
CA HIS A 62 13.14 -0.42 -24.55
C HIS A 62 12.44 0.92 -24.63
N THR A 63 11.45 1.12 -23.75
CA THR A 63 10.76 2.39 -23.52
C THR A 63 11.15 2.99 -22.17
N CYS A 64 10.62 4.16 -21.83
CA CYS A 64 10.75 4.75 -20.49
C CYS A 64 9.72 4.20 -19.48
N SER A 65 9.01 3.12 -19.80
CA SER A 65 8.02 2.48 -18.93
C SER A 65 8.47 1.07 -18.53
N PRO A 66 8.16 0.60 -17.31
CA PRO A 66 8.37 -0.80 -16.93
C PRO A 66 7.54 -1.75 -17.81
N ASP A 67 8.11 -2.91 -18.13
CA ASP A 67 7.39 -3.97 -18.85
C ASP A 67 6.33 -4.61 -17.93
N PRO A 68 5.04 -4.65 -18.32
CA PRO A 68 3.95 -5.22 -17.52
C PRO A 68 4.10 -6.71 -17.23
N GLU A 69 4.84 -7.46 -18.05
CA GLU A 69 5.11 -8.88 -17.81
C GLU A 69 6.17 -9.08 -16.71
N TRP A 70 6.94 -8.04 -16.40
CA TRP A 70 8.00 -8.07 -15.39
C TRP A 70 7.61 -7.35 -14.11
N CYS A 71 6.71 -6.37 -14.20
CA CYS A 71 6.35 -5.49 -13.10
C CYS A 71 4.88 -5.07 -13.20
N ARG A 72 4.15 -5.23 -12.11
CA ARG A 72 2.81 -4.67 -11.88
C ARG A 72 2.89 -3.65 -10.78
N ILE A 73 2.02 -2.63 -10.83
CA ILE A 73 1.96 -1.61 -9.79
C ILE A 73 0.68 -1.85 -8.98
N LEU A 74 0.83 -2.31 -7.75
CA LEU A 74 -0.27 -2.54 -6.83
C LEU A 74 -0.53 -1.27 -6.02
N GLU A 75 -1.71 -0.70 -6.17
CA GLU A 75 -2.16 0.46 -5.40
C GLU A 75 -3.16 0.00 -4.32
N PHE A 76 -2.91 0.34 -3.06
CA PHE A 76 -3.72 -0.07 -1.91
C PHE A 76 -4.54 1.12 -1.40
N TYR A 77 -5.87 0.98 -1.38
CA TYR A 77 -6.80 2.07 -1.10
C TYR A 77 -7.67 1.82 0.13
N CYS A 78 -8.02 2.90 0.81
CA CYS A 78 -9.09 2.90 1.79
C CYS A 78 -10.42 2.46 1.14
N PRO A 79 -11.11 1.44 1.69
CA PRO A 79 -12.39 0.97 1.14
C PRO A 79 -13.55 1.98 1.30
N ASN A 80 -13.34 3.08 2.04
CA ASN A 80 -14.37 4.08 2.30
C ASN A 80 -14.18 5.38 1.51
N CYS A 81 -12.99 5.98 1.59
CA CYS A 81 -12.71 7.28 0.96
C CYS A 81 -11.76 7.21 -0.25
N ALA A 82 -11.31 6.01 -0.63
CA ALA A 82 -10.36 5.78 -1.72
C ALA A 82 -9.01 6.52 -1.57
N THR A 83 -8.65 6.99 -0.36
CA THR A 83 -7.28 7.45 -0.09
C THR A 83 -6.30 6.31 -0.35
N MET A 84 -5.28 6.57 -1.18
CA MET A 84 -4.20 5.64 -1.46
C MET A 84 -3.26 5.57 -0.26
N PHE A 85 -3.17 4.40 0.37
CA PHE A 85 -2.32 4.17 1.52
C PHE A 85 -0.89 3.84 1.12
N GLU A 86 -0.72 3.02 0.09
CA GLU A 86 0.58 2.50 -0.32
C GLU A 86 0.58 2.11 -1.80
N VAL A 87 1.77 2.06 -2.40
CA VAL A 87 2.00 1.57 -3.76
C VAL A 87 3.21 0.63 -3.79
N GLU A 88 3.05 -0.55 -4.38
CA GLU A 88 4.14 -1.52 -4.54
C GLU A 88 4.39 -1.87 -6.01
N TYR A 89 5.67 -1.98 -6.40
CA TYR A 89 6.08 -2.43 -7.73
C TYR A 89 6.58 -3.87 -7.58
N LEU A 90 5.80 -4.83 -8.06
CA LEU A 90 6.05 -6.25 -7.84
C LEU A 90 5.97 -7.05 -9.14
N PRO A 91 6.78 -8.10 -9.31
CA PRO A 91 6.58 -9.04 -10.39
C PRO A 91 5.20 -9.70 -10.33
N PRO A 92 4.57 -10.04 -11.48
CA PRO A 92 3.31 -10.77 -11.49
C PRO A 92 3.37 -12.04 -10.63
N GLY A 93 2.40 -12.19 -9.72
CA GLY A 93 2.30 -13.35 -8.82
C GLY A 93 3.18 -13.29 -7.56
N HIS A 94 4.04 -12.27 -7.41
CA HIS A 94 4.73 -12.03 -6.14
C HIS A 94 3.71 -11.58 -5.07
N PRO A 95 3.78 -12.11 -3.84
CA PRO A 95 2.87 -11.69 -2.77
C PRO A 95 3.12 -10.24 -2.35
N PRO A 96 2.09 -9.44 -2.00
CA PRO A 96 2.29 -8.13 -1.39
C PRO A 96 3.17 -8.20 -0.15
N THR A 97 4.03 -7.21 0.06
CA THR A 97 4.99 -7.24 1.18
C THR A 97 4.28 -6.98 2.51
N HIS A 98 4.63 -7.75 3.55
CA HIS A 98 4.31 -7.40 4.92
C HIS A 98 5.37 -6.42 5.44
N ASP A 99 5.07 -5.14 5.29
CA ASP A 99 5.98 -4.01 5.49
C ASP A 99 5.96 -3.45 6.92
N ILE A 100 4.85 -3.61 7.64
CA ILE A 100 4.67 -3.07 8.99
C ILE A 100 4.24 -4.17 9.97
N GLU A 101 5.15 -4.53 10.88
CA GLU A 101 4.86 -5.36 12.04
C GLU A 101 5.15 -4.57 13.32
N LEU A 102 4.10 -4.23 14.07
CA LEU A 102 4.20 -3.43 15.29
C LEU A 102 4.18 -4.32 16.54
N ASP A 103 5.05 -4.02 17.50
CA ASP A 103 4.88 -4.45 18.88
C ASP A 103 3.81 -3.57 19.56
N ILE A 104 2.56 -4.02 19.46
CA ILE A 104 1.39 -3.29 19.99
C ILE A 104 1.44 -3.19 21.51
N ASP A 105 1.94 -4.23 22.20
CA ASP A 105 1.98 -4.27 23.66
C ASP A 105 3.03 -3.29 24.20
N ALA A 106 4.17 -3.16 23.53
CA ALA A 106 5.14 -2.10 23.80
C ALA A 106 4.59 -0.70 23.48
N LEU A 107 3.84 -0.54 22.39
CA LEU A 107 3.20 0.73 22.03
C LEU A 107 2.17 1.18 23.08
N LYS A 108 1.33 0.25 23.57
CA LYS A 108 0.40 0.46 24.67
C LYS A 108 1.12 0.92 25.94
N SER A 109 2.14 0.16 26.34
CA SER A 109 3.00 0.49 27.50
C SER A 109 3.61 1.89 27.41
N LYS A 110 4.13 2.27 26.24
CA LYS A 110 4.71 3.60 25.99
C LYS A 110 3.70 4.73 26.16
N HIS A 111 2.46 4.51 25.73
CA HIS A 111 1.39 5.51 25.85
C HIS A 111 0.61 5.40 27.17
N ARG A 112 1.03 4.52 28.08
CA ARG A 112 0.43 4.29 29.40
C ARG A 112 -1.04 3.88 29.32
N ILE A 113 -1.37 3.00 28.38
CA ILE A 113 -2.68 2.39 28.18
C ILE A 113 -2.54 0.88 28.17
#